data_AF-A0A9P0MBT8-F1
#
_entry.id   AF-A0A9P0MBT8-F1
#
_cell.length_a   1.000
_cell.length_b   1.000
_cell.length_c   1.000
_cell.angle_alpha   90.00
_cell.angle_beta   90.00
_cell.angle_gamma   90.00
#
_symmetry.space_group_name_H-M   'P 1'
#
loop_
_entity.id
_entity.type
_entity.pdbx_description
1 polymer ?
#
loop_
_entity_poly.entity_id
_entity_poly.type
_entity_poly.pdbx_seq_one_letter_code
_entity_poly.pdbx_strand_id
1 'polypeptide(L)'
;MEEFLKFNSVYTDQYHKIAKEFKRIGENIYLDHAGATLYSEKQMQHVFTELTSNIYDNPHSMNMSGKLTEDAVDLVRFRSFQYQRSGVFNCIYIWCYLSSEDDRRML
;
A
#
# COMPACT_ATOMS: atom_id res chain seq x y z
N MET A 1 -10.25 -36.78 22.09
CA MET A 1 -9.46 -35.54 22.03
C MET A 1 -9.07 -35.35 20.58
N GLU A 2 -9.84 -34.54 19.86
CA GLU A 2 -9.49 -33.86 18.59
C GLU A 2 -10.78 -33.23 18.06
N GLU A 3 -11.22 -32.14 18.71
CA GLU A 3 -12.13 -31.20 18.07
C GLU A 3 -11.26 -30.30 17.19
N PHE A 4 -10.85 -30.86 16.04
CA PHE A 4 -10.01 -30.19 15.07
C PHE A 4 -10.74 -28.92 14.61
N LEU A 5 -10.08 -27.77 14.76
CA LEU A 5 -10.62 -26.45 14.40
C LEU A 5 -11.29 -26.49 13.02
N LYS A 6 -12.63 -26.39 12.99
CA LYS A 6 -13.37 -26.24 11.74
C LYS A 6 -13.16 -24.83 11.21
N PHE A 7 -12.45 -24.72 10.09
CA PHE A 7 -12.31 -23.46 9.38
C PHE A 7 -13.67 -23.05 8.79
N ASN A 8 -14.23 -21.96 9.30
CA ASN A 8 -15.41 -21.32 8.72
C ASN A 8 -14.94 -20.15 7.84
N SER A 9 -15.21 -20.20 6.54
CA SER A 9 -14.85 -19.11 5.63
C SER A 9 -15.83 -17.95 5.81
N VAL A 10 -15.46 -16.95 6.60
CA VAL A 10 -16.29 -15.77 6.89
C VAL A 10 -16.28 -14.73 5.74
N TYR A 11 -15.27 -14.75 4.85
CA TYR A 11 -14.99 -13.66 3.91
C TYR A 11 -15.05 -14.04 2.43
N THR A 12 -15.89 -15.00 2.04
CA THR A 12 -15.94 -15.57 0.68
C THR A 12 -16.08 -14.51 -0.43
N ASP A 13 -16.98 -13.54 -0.29
CA ASP A 13 -17.21 -12.56 -1.36
C ASP A 13 -16.09 -11.53 -1.52
N GLN A 14 -15.45 -11.14 -0.41
CA GLN A 14 -14.35 -10.18 -0.42
C GLN A 14 -13.07 -10.83 -0.94
N TYR A 15 -12.83 -12.10 -0.58
CA TYR A 15 -11.68 -12.86 -1.04
C TYR A 15 -11.58 -12.91 -2.56
N HIS A 16 -12.68 -13.21 -3.27
CA HIS A 16 -12.68 -13.27 -4.73
C HIS A 16 -12.36 -11.93 -5.39
N LYS A 17 -12.73 -10.80 -4.77
CA LYS A 17 -12.40 -9.46 -5.28
C LYS A 17 -10.92 -9.14 -5.09
N ILE A 18 -10.38 -9.48 -3.92
CA ILE A 18 -8.97 -9.26 -3.59
C ILE A 18 -8.09 -10.17 -4.44
N ALA A 19 -8.40 -11.47 -4.53
CA ALA A 19 -7.62 -12.45 -5.30
C ALA A 19 -7.47 -12.06 -6.79
N LYS A 20 -8.49 -11.42 -7.38
CA LYS A 20 -8.44 -10.91 -8.77
C LYS A 20 -7.39 -9.82 -9.00
N GLU A 21 -6.94 -9.12 -7.95
CA GLU A 21 -5.92 -8.07 -8.00
C GLU A 21 -4.50 -8.62 -7.86
N PHE A 22 -4.33 -9.89 -7.46
CA PHE A 22 -3.04 -10.51 -7.18
C PHE A 22 -2.78 -11.74 -8.06
N LYS A 23 -3.18 -11.71 -9.33
CA LYS A 23 -3.05 -12.86 -10.25
C LYS A 23 -1.61 -13.33 -10.43
N ARG A 24 -0.64 -12.44 -10.23
CA ARG A 24 0.79 -12.72 -10.31
C ARG A 24 1.30 -13.76 -9.31
N ILE A 25 0.59 -13.99 -8.22
CA ILE A 25 0.93 -15.05 -7.27
C ILE A 25 0.80 -16.42 -7.96
N GLY A 26 -0.17 -16.58 -8.86
CA GLY A 26 -0.41 -17.83 -9.57
C GLY A 26 -0.68 -18.96 -8.59
N GLU A 27 0.08 -20.05 -8.72
CA GLU A 27 0.02 -21.23 -7.84
C GLU A 27 0.99 -21.14 -6.64
N ASN A 28 1.76 -20.05 -6.53
CA ASN A 28 2.72 -19.89 -5.44
C ASN A 28 2.02 -19.49 -4.14
N ILE A 29 2.62 -19.87 -3.00
CA ILE A 29 2.15 -19.45 -1.68
C ILE A 29 3.14 -18.41 -1.15
N TYR A 30 2.67 -17.17 -0.99
CA TYR A 30 3.47 -16.07 -0.46
C TYR A 30 3.23 -15.95 1.05
N LEU A 31 4.23 -16.33 1.85
CA LEU A 31 4.14 -16.34 3.32
C LEU A 31 4.89 -15.18 3.98
N ASP A 32 5.56 -14.33 3.19
CA ASP A 32 6.40 -13.24 3.69
C ASP A 32 5.66 -11.91 3.78
N HIS A 33 4.39 -11.92 4.18
CA HIS A 33 3.58 -10.70 4.29
C HIS A 33 4.07 -9.73 5.38
N ALA A 34 4.83 -10.26 6.35
CA ALA A 34 5.49 -9.47 7.38
C ALA A 34 6.85 -8.92 6.94
N GLY A 35 7.37 -9.29 5.75
CA GLY A 35 8.66 -8.90 5.16
C GLY A 35 8.58 -8.19 3.78
N ALA A 36 7.45 -8.35 3.06
CA ALA A 36 6.83 -7.32 2.20
C ALA A 36 5.36 -7.62 1.95
N THR A 37 4.51 -6.60 1.79
CA THR A 37 3.18 -6.85 1.20
C THR A 37 3.24 -6.78 -0.31
N LEU A 38 2.43 -7.60 -0.98
CA LEU A 38 2.29 -7.54 -2.43
C LEU A 38 1.47 -6.31 -2.82
N TYR A 39 1.81 -5.71 -3.96
CA TYR A 39 1.02 -4.65 -4.57
C TYR A 39 -0.09 -5.21 -5.45
N SER A 40 -1.22 -4.51 -5.50
CA SER A 40 -2.33 -4.88 -6.39
C SER A 40 -2.06 -4.44 -7.84
N GLU A 41 -2.68 -5.13 -8.80
CA GLU A 41 -2.67 -4.74 -10.21
C GLU A 41 -3.15 -3.29 -10.39
N LYS A 42 -4.26 -2.90 -9.76
CA LYS A 42 -4.77 -1.52 -9.81
C LYS A 42 -3.79 -0.50 -9.24
N GLN A 43 -3.12 -0.82 -8.13
CA GLN A 43 -2.14 0.10 -7.55
C GLN A 43 -1.01 0.38 -8.53
N MET A 44 -0.46 -0.66 -9.16
CA MET A 44 0.58 -0.49 -10.18
C MET A 44 0.07 0.31 -11.36
N GLN A 45 -1.11 -0.01 -11.90
CA GLN A 45 -1.70 0.72 -13.02
C GLN A 45 -1.88 2.21 -12.72
N HIS A 46 -2.37 2.54 -11.52
CA HIS A 46 -2.55 3.91 -11.11
C HIS A 46 -1.21 4.65 -10.99
N VAL A 47 -0.21 4.05 -10.33
CA VAL A 47 1.14 4.65 -10.22
C VAL A 47 1.76 4.87 -11.60
N PHE A 48 1.69 3.88 -12.48
CA PHE A 48 2.22 4.03 -13.84
C PHE A 48 1.49 5.10 -14.64
N THR A 49 0.17 5.17 -14.53
CA THR A 49 -0.63 6.21 -15.22
C THR A 49 -0.24 7.59 -14.73
N GLU A 50 -0.15 7.79 -13.42
CA GLU A 50 0.25 9.08 -12.81
C GLU A 50 1.65 9.50 -13.27
N LEU A 51 2.62 8.59 -13.25
CA LEU A 51 4.01 8.89 -13.62
C LEU A 51 4.22 9.10 -15.12
N THR A 52 3.34 8.54 -15.97
CA THR A 52 3.45 8.69 -17.43
C THR A 52 2.63 9.85 -17.98
N SER A 53 1.57 10.25 -17.27
CA SER A 53 0.70 11.37 -17.67
C SER A 53 1.15 12.72 -17.12
N ASN A 54 1.90 12.75 -16.01
CA ASN A 54 2.36 13.96 -15.35
C ASN A 54 3.89 14.06 -15.34
N ILE A 55 4.37 15.30 -15.36
CA ILE A 55 5.78 15.60 -15.13
C ILE A 55 5.92 16.08 -13.69
N TYR A 56 6.46 15.22 -12.84
CA TYR A 56 6.87 15.59 -11.49
C TYR A 56 8.34 16.02 -11.49
N ASP A 57 8.63 17.16 -10.88
CA ASP A 57 9.96 17.72 -10.70
C ASP A 57 10.17 18.01 -9.20
N ASN A 58 11.31 18.53 -8.80
CA ASN A 58 11.53 18.98 -7.44
C ASN A 58 10.38 19.93 -6.99
N PRO A 59 9.64 19.62 -5.90
CA PRO A 59 8.57 20.47 -5.37
C PRO A 59 8.97 21.93 -5.14
N HIS A 60 10.26 22.18 -4.89
CA HIS A 60 10.79 23.52 -4.65
C HIS A 60 11.23 24.25 -5.92
N SER A 61 11.14 23.61 -7.08
CA SER A 61 11.32 24.28 -8.37
C SER A 61 10.19 25.29 -8.55
N MET A 62 10.53 26.57 -8.78
CA MET A 62 9.57 27.67 -9.02
C MET A 62 8.93 27.61 -10.42
N ASN A 63 8.60 26.40 -10.90
CA ASN A 63 7.94 26.14 -12.17
C ASN A 63 6.58 25.45 -11.93
N MET A 64 5.75 25.32 -12.97
CA MET A 64 4.41 24.73 -12.82
C MET A 64 4.46 23.25 -12.41
N SER A 65 5.43 22.48 -12.90
CA SER A 65 5.62 21.07 -12.55
C SER A 65 6.06 20.88 -11.08
N GLY A 66 6.86 21.79 -10.55
CA GLY A 66 7.28 21.82 -9.14
C GLY A 66 6.08 22.04 -8.23
N LYS A 67 5.21 23.01 -8.55
CA LYS A 67 3.94 23.21 -7.82
C LYS A 67 3.03 21.99 -7.86
N LEU A 68 2.88 21.35 -9.03
CA LEU A 68 2.11 20.10 -9.14
C LEU A 68 2.70 18.99 -8.26
N THR A 69 4.01 18.93 -8.12
CA THR A 69 4.68 17.94 -7.26
C THR A 69 4.51 18.29 -5.79
N GLU A 70 4.59 19.57 -5.42
CA GLU A 70 4.30 20.06 -4.06
C GLU A 70 2.87 19.67 -3.64
N ASP A 71 1.87 19.97 -4.47
CA ASP A 71 0.47 19.62 -4.23
C ASP A 71 0.26 18.11 -4.09
N ALA A 72 0.90 17.31 -4.95
CA ALA A 72 0.82 15.84 -4.89
C ALA A 72 1.40 15.28 -3.59
N VAL A 73 2.55 15.80 -3.14
CA VAL A 73 3.20 15.39 -1.90
C VAL A 73 2.32 15.75 -0.70
N ASP A 74 1.73 16.94 -0.67
CA ASP A 74 0.86 17.37 0.43
C ASP A 74 -0.42 16.55 0.52
N LEU A 75 -1.00 16.18 -0.63
CA LEU A 75 -2.13 15.27 -0.68
C LEU A 75 -1.80 13.89 -0.10
N VAL A 76 -0.62 13.34 -0.40
CA VAL A 76 -0.16 12.05 0.16
C VAL A 76 0.05 12.16 1.68
N ARG A 77 0.65 13.25 2.16
CA ARG A 77 0.81 13.51 3.61
C ARG A 77 -0.53 13.58 4.32
N PHE A 78 -1.48 14.33 3.75
CA PHE A 78 -2.83 14.45 4.31
C PHE A 78 -3.55 13.09 4.36
N ARG A 79 -3.49 12.31 3.27
CA ARG A 79 -4.08 10.96 3.22
C ARG A 79 -3.47 10.02 4.27
N SER A 80 -2.15 10.07 4.43
CA SER A 80 -1.44 9.26 5.43
C SER A 80 -1.85 9.63 6.86
N PHE A 81 -1.97 10.93 7.14
CA PHE A 81 -2.45 11.42 8.43
C PHE A 81 -3.91 11.00 8.71
N GLN A 82 -4.81 11.17 7.73
CA GLN A 82 -6.21 10.77 7.87
C GLN A 82 -6.37 9.28 8.09
N TYR A 83 -5.57 8.49 7.37
CA TYR A 83 -5.51 7.05 7.53
C TYR A 83 -5.19 6.66 8.99
N GLN A 84 -4.13 7.21 9.58
CA GLN A 84 -3.75 6.97 10.97
C GLN A 84 -4.86 7.34 11.98
N ARG A 85 -5.66 8.35 11.67
CA ARG A 85 -6.76 8.82 12.53
C ARG A 85 -8.03 8.00 12.40
N SER A 86 -8.31 7.49 11.21
CA SER A 86 -9.57 6.80 10.89
C SER A 86 -9.70 5.41 11.50
N GLY A 87 -8.60 4.80 11.97
CA GLY A 87 -8.60 3.43 12.49
C GLY A 87 -8.94 2.35 11.46
N VAL A 88 -9.10 2.71 10.18
CA VAL A 88 -9.42 1.78 9.09
C VAL A 88 -8.12 1.28 8.47
N PHE A 89 -7.78 0.02 8.74
CA PHE A 89 -6.58 -0.64 8.22
C PHE A 89 -6.68 -0.90 6.70
N ASN A 90 -5.82 -0.23 5.94
CA ASN A 90 -5.41 -0.55 4.57
C ASN A 90 -3.87 -0.69 4.61
N CYS A 91 -3.38 -1.92 4.52
CA CYS A 91 -2.04 -2.34 4.96
C CYS A 91 -0.83 -1.83 4.14
N ILE A 92 -0.98 -0.81 3.28
CA ILE A 92 0.11 -0.46 2.34
C ILE A 92 0.95 0.73 2.83
N TYR A 93 0.40 1.64 3.66
CA TYR A 93 1.15 2.82 4.12
C TYR A 93 1.85 2.66 5.48
N ILE A 94 1.47 1.68 6.31
CA ILE A 94 2.06 1.53 7.66
C ILE A 94 3.38 0.77 7.61
N TRP A 95 3.48 -0.24 6.76
CA TRP A 95 4.52 -1.24 6.93
C TRP A 95 5.92 -0.72 6.55
N CYS A 96 5.99 0.22 5.60
CA CYS A 96 7.21 0.98 5.30
C CYS A 96 7.59 1.98 6.41
N TYR A 97 6.62 2.50 7.17
CA TYR A 97 6.86 3.47 8.24
C TYR A 97 7.33 2.79 9.54
N LEU A 98 6.74 1.63 9.89
CA LEU A 98 7.13 0.84 11.07
C LEU A 98 8.53 0.23 10.94
N SER A 99 8.93 -0.27 9.76
CA SER A 99 10.31 -0.72 9.53
C SER A 99 11.36 0.40 9.64
N SER A 100 10.96 1.66 9.42
CA SER A 100 11.90 2.80 9.53
C SER A 100 12.10 3.31 10.96
N GLU A 101 11.20 2.99 11.89
CA GLU A 101 11.35 3.38 13.30
C GLU A 101 12.19 2.38 14.10
N ASP A 102 12.19 1.09 13.73
CA ASP A 102 13.03 0.08 14.40
C ASP A 102 14.53 0.27 14.12
N ASP A 103 14.92 0.76 12.93
CA ASP A 103 16.33 1.07 12.62
C ASP A 103 16.85 2.31 13.38
N ARG A 104 15.97 3.17 13.89
CA ARG A 104 16.36 4.37 14.67
C ARG A 104 16.56 4.12 16.17
N ARG A 105 16.37 2.88 16.64
CA ARG A 105 16.66 2.44 18.02
C ARG A 105 17.94 1.61 18.15
N MET A 106 18.68 1.39 17.06
CA MET A 106 19.97 0.68 17.06
C MET A 106 21.19 1.56 16.77
N LEU A 107 21.06 2.89 16.86
CA LEU A 107 22.19 3.83 16.91
C LEU A 107 22.08 4.76 18.11
#